data_AF-A0AB35K7G8-F1
#
_entry.id   AF-A0AB35K7G8-F1
#
_cell.length_a   1.000
_cell.length_b   1.000
_cell.length_c   1.000
_cell.angle_alpha   90.00
_cell.angle_beta   90.00
_cell.angle_gamma   90.00
#
_symmetry.space_group_name_H-M   'P 1'
#
loop_
_entity.id
_entity.type
_entity.pdbx_description
1 polymer ?
#
loop_
_entity_poly.entity_id
_entity_poly.type
_entity_poly.pdbx_seq_one_letter_code
_entity_poly.pdbx_strand_id
1 'polypeptide(L)'
;GVEFTEIYAPENTNTELLNRQTLWNQVEKAERRKDALLAREFEIAFPSELNAEQRKKMLNELCQNIVNKYGVLVDAAIHAPHTDSGSDERNYHAHIMFTTRSINEHGDFSAKKYRDFSRDNG
;
A
#
# COMPACT_ATOMS: atom_id res chain seq x y z
N GLY A 1 0.37 5.03 17.53
CA GLY A 1 0.55 6.14 16.54
C GLY A 1 1.33 5.65 15.32
N VAL A 2 1.54 6.46 14.28
CA VAL A 2 2.29 6.02 13.08
C VAL A 2 3.80 6.04 13.33
N GLU A 3 4.49 4.92 13.14
CA GLU A 3 5.96 4.80 13.30
C GLU A 3 6.72 4.97 11.98
N PHE A 4 6.13 4.51 10.87
CA PHE A 4 6.78 4.47 9.57
C PHE A 4 5.75 4.60 8.46
N THR A 5 6.11 5.27 7.37
CA THR A 5 5.32 5.31 6.14
C THR A 5 6.24 5.28 4.94
N GLU A 6 5.84 4.62 3.87
CA GLU A 6 6.63 4.53 2.63
C GLU A 6 5.74 4.28 1.42
N ILE A 7 6.17 4.78 0.27
CA ILE A 7 5.57 4.41 -1.02
C ILE A 7 6.56 3.53 -1.78
N TYR A 8 6.09 2.36 -2.18
CA TYR A 8 6.82 1.42 -3.03
C TYR A 8 6.21 1.45 -4.42
N ALA A 9 7.06 1.50 -5.43
CA ALA A 9 6.62 1.66 -6.81
C ALA A 9 7.55 0.91 -7.76
N PRO A 10 7.04 0.52 -8.96
CA PRO A 10 7.90 0.05 -10.04
C PRO A 10 8.99 1.09 -10.37
N GLU A 11 10.18 0.63 -10.76
CA GLU A 11 11.34 1.52 -10.98
C GLU A 11 11.07 2.61 -12.04
N ASN A 12 10.23 2.33 -13.03
CA ASN A 12 9.89 3.24 -14.10
C ASN A 12 8.76 4.23 -13.77
N THR A 13 8.28 4.25 -12.52
CA THR A 13 7.17 5.10 -12.09
C THR A 13 7.55 6.58 -12.16
N ASN A 14 6.63 7.40 -12.65
CA ASN A 14 6.79 8.85 -12.61
C ASN A 14 6.97 9.34 -11.17
N THR A 15 8.02 10.11 -10.91
CA THR A 15 8.42 10.53 -9.56
C THR A 15 7.36 11.36 -8.84
N GLU A 16 6.47 12.03 -9.56
CA GLU A 16 5.33 12.74 -8.97
C GLU A 16 4.38 11.80 -8.19
N LEU A 17 4.25 10.56 -8.64
CA LEU A 17 3.42 9.53 -7.99
C LEU A 17 4.06 8.95 -6.73
N LEU A 18 5.32 9.29 -6.43
CA LEU A 18 5.98 8.94 -5.16
C LEU A 18 5.60 9.91 -4.03
N ASN A 19 4.85 10.96 -4.33
CA ASN A 19 4.19 11.78 -3.32
C ASN A 19 2.80 11.22 -3.01
N ARG A 20 2.55 10.90 -1.74
CA ARG A 20 1.28 10.30 -1.28
C ARG A 20 0.04 11.09 -1.65
N GLN A 21 0.07 12.41 -1.48
CA GLN A 21 -1.08 13.25 -1.82
C GLN A 21 -1.33 13.24 -3.33
N THR A 22 -0.28 13.36 -4.13
CA THR A 22 -0.38 13.31 -5.60
C THR A 22 -0.88 11.96 -6.07
N LEU A 23 -0.33 10.86 -5.54
CA LEU A 23 -0.71 9.49 -5.84
C LEU A 23 -2.22 9.30 -5.71
N TRP A 24 -2.76 9.53 -4.51
CA TRP A 24 -4.16 9.24 -4.24
C TRP A 24 -5.11 10.18 -4.99
N ASN A 25 -4.73 11.46 -5.16
CA ASN A 25 -5.49 12.38 -6.02
C ASN A 25 -5.53 11.92 -7.48
N GLN A 26 -4.45 11.32 -8.01
CA GLN A 26 -4.42 10.79 -9.37
C GLN A 26 -5.20 9.47 -9.50
N VAL A 27 -5.18 8.62 -8.49
CA VAL A 27 -6.04 7.42 -8.41
C VAL A 27 -7.51 7.82 -8.49
N GLU A 28 -7.95 8.79 -7.69
CA GLU A 28 -9.33 9.30 -7.73
C GLU A 28 -9.72 9.82 -9.11
N LYS A 29 -8.83 10.57 -9.78
CA LYS A 29 -9.08 11.07 -11.15
C LYS A 29 -9.17 9.95 -12.18
N ALA A 30 -8.35 8.91 -12.06
CA ALA A 30 -8.36 7.76 -12.95
C ALA A 30 -9.63 6.89 -12.78
N GLU A 31 -10.23 6.93 -11.59
CA GLU A 31 -11.39 6.14 -11.20
C GLU A 31 -12.71 6.91 -11.31
N ARG A 32 -13.22 7.02 -12.54
CA ARG A 32 -14.31 7.96 -12.89
C ARG A 32 -15.72 7.51 -12.53
N ARG A 33 -15.94 6.24 -12.13
CA ARG A 33 -17.28 5.76 -11.78
C ARG A 33 -17.54 6.01 -10.30
N LYS A 34 -18.77 6.37 -9.94
CA LYS A 34 -19.19 6.61 -8.55
C LYS A 34 -19.00 5.40 -7.61
N ASP A 35 -18.93 4.20 -8.17
CA ASP A 35 -18.76 2.91 -7.49
C ASP A 35 -17.39 2.29 -7.79
N ALA A 36 -16.43 3.08 -8.25
CA ALA A 36 -15.09 2.60 -8.55
C ALA A 36 -14.32 2.27 -7.26
N LEU A 37 -13.70 1.08 -7.25
CA LEU A 37 -12.69 0.73 -6.25
C LEU A 37 -11.42 1.55 -6.51
N LEU A 38 -11.02 2.38 -5.54
CA LEU A 38 -9.82 3.24 -5.61
C LEU A 38 -8.55 2.45 -5.29
N ALA A 39 -8.60 1.73 -4.18
CA ALA A 39 -7.49 0.95 -3.65
C ALA A 39 -7.97 -0.44 -3.23
N ARG A 40 -7.04 -1.37 -3.08
CA ARG A 40 -7.22 -2.50 -2.18
C ARG A 40 -6.35 -2.27 -0.95
N GLU A 41 -6.85 -2.72 0.18
CA GLU A 41 -6.17 -2.61 1.46
C GLU A 41 -6.14 -3.99 2.12
N PHE A 42 -5.05 -4.26 2.81
CA PHE A 42 -5.02 -5.30 3.83
C PHE A 42 -4.16 -4.82 5.01
N GLU A 43 -4.47 -5.39 6.17
CA GLU A 43 -3.75 -5.14 7.41
C GLU A 43 -2.96 -6.41 7.80
N ILE A 44 -1.76 -6.22 8.32
CA ILE A 44 -0.98 -7.29 8.93
C ILE A 44 -0.62 -6.94 10.37
N ALA A 45 -0.69 -7.93 11.26
CA ALA A 45 -0.08 -7.82 12.59
C ALA A 45 1.37 -8.32 12.54
N PHE A 46 2.25 -7.66 13.27
CA PHE A 46 3.64 -8.12 13.42
C PHE A 46 3.77 -9.06 14.62
N PRO A 47 4.65 -10.08 14.56
CA PRO A 47 5.06 -10.82 15.74
C PRO A 47 5.65 -9.87 16.79
N SER A 48 5.22 -10.04 18.05
CA SER A 48 5.54 -9.12 19.14
C SER A 48 7.03 -9.07 19.51
N GLU A 49 7.79 -10.09 19.12
CA GLU A 49 9.21 -10.24 19.36
C GLU A 49 10.08 -9.39 18.41
N LEU A 50 9.50 -8.88 17.31
CA LEU A 50 10.23 -8.09 16.33
C LEU A 50 10.44 -6.66 16.83
N ASN A 51 11.66 -6.16 16.72
CA ASN A 51 11.95 -4.74 16.91
C ASN A 51 11.53 -3.89 15.68
N ALA A 52 11.58 -2.56 15.81
CA ALA A 52 11.15 -1.63 14.75
C ALA A 52 11.85 -1.86 13.40
N GLU A 53 13.16 -2.08 13.39
CA GLU A 53 13.92 -2.32 12.16
C GLU A 53 13.54 -3.64 11.49
N GLN A 54 13.28 -4.69 12.28
CA GLN A 54 12.82 -5.98 11.76
C GLN A 54 11.41 -5.88 11.17
N ARG A 55 10.48 -5.15 11.82
CA ARG A 55 9.14 -4.89 11.29
C ARG A 55 9.21 -4.12 9.98
N LYS A 56 10.02 -3.05 9.93
CA LYS A 56 10.26 -2.27 8.71
C LYS A 56 10.84 -3.13 7.58
N LYS A 57 11.83 -3.97 7.88
CA LYS A 57 12.43 -4.89 6.90
C LYS A 57 11.38 -5.86 6.33
N MET A 58 10.58 -6.48 7.19
CA MET A 58 9.50 -7.38 6.78
C MET A 58 8.46 -6.67 5.90
N LEU A 59 8.06 -5.45 6.28
CA LEU A 59 7.14 -4.63 5.48
C LEU A 59 7.74 -4.30 4.11
N ASN A 60 9.00 -3.86 4.06
CA ASN A 60 9.70 -3.55 2.81
C ASN A 60 9.72 -4.75 1.86
N GLU A 61 10.08 -5.93 2.36
CA GLU A 61 10.12 -7.16 1.56
C GLU A 61 8.73 -7.53 1.02
N LEU A 62 7.70 -7.45 1.85
CA LEU A 62 6.33 -7.74 1.45
C LEU A 62 5.83 -6.75 0.38
N CYS A 63 5.99 -5.45 0.62
CA CYS A 63 5.54 -4.41 -0.30
C CYS A 63 6.29 -4.49 -1.64
N GLN A 64 7.61 -4.71 -1.62
CA GLN A 64 8.38 -4.88 -2.84
C GLN A 64 7.95 -6.12 -3.64
N ASN A 65 7.61 -7.22 -2.96
CA ASN A 65 7.08 -8.41 -3.62
C ASN A 65 5.73 -8.12 -4.31
N ILE A 66 4.87 -7.31 -3.71
CA ILE A 66 3.59 -6.88 -4.31
C ILE A 66 3.85 -6.01 -5.53
N VAL A 67 4.72 -5.01 -5.42
CA VAL A 67 5.14 -4.16 -6.54
C VAL A 67 5.69 -5.00 -7.69
N ASN A 68 6.63 -5.89 -7.42
CA ASN A 68 7.28 -6.71 -8.44
C ASN A 68 6.30 -7.68 -9.13
N LYS A 69 5.36 -8.24 -8.37
CA LYS A 69 4.40 -9.21 -8.89
C LYS A 69 3.29 -8.59 -9.71
N TYR A 70 2.80 -7.41 -9.32
CA TYR A 70 1.58 -6.82 -9.90
C TYR A 70 1.83 -5.50 -10.64
N GLY A 71 3.02 -4.91 -10.52
CA GLY A 71 3.37 -3.63 -11.14
C GLY A 71 2.57 -2.44 -10.60
N VAL A 72 2.01 -2.54 -9.39
CA VAL A 72 1.18 -1.50 -8.75
C VAL A 72 2.02 -0.61 -7.83
N LEU A 73 1.51 0.58 -7.49
CA LEU A 73 2.06 1.32 -6.35
C LEU A 73 1.45 0.79 -5.05
N VAL A 74 2.27 0.76 -4.01
CA VAL A 74 1.89 0.37 -2.64
C VAL A 74 2.21 1.53 -1.71
N ASP A 75 1.24 1.94 -0.91
CA ASP A 75 1.38 2.88 0.18
C ASP A 75 1.20 2.13 1.50
N ALA A 76 2.23 2.12 2.34
CA ALA A 76 2.19 1.37 3.59
C ALA A 76 2.54 2.24 4.79
N ALA A 77 1.92 1.92 5.93
CA ALA A 77 2.17 2.57 7.21
C ALA A 77 2.26 1.54 8.34
N ILE A 78 3.28 1.64 9.19
CA ILE A 78 3.36 0.88 10.45
C ILE A 78 2.77 1.72 11.57
N HIS A 79 1.88 1.12 12.35
CA HIS A 79 1.27 1.69 13.53
C HIS A 79 1.82 1.02 14.80
N ALA A 80 2.29 1.84 15.73
CA ALA A 80 2.47 1.47 17.11
C ALA A 80 1.12 1.32 17.83
N PRO A 81 1.06 0.45 18.85
CA PRO A 81 -0.08 0.35 19.76
C PRO A 81 -0.57 1.71 20.25
N HIS A 82 -1.89 1.81 20.47
CA HIS A 82 -2.50 2.97 21.10
C HIS A 82 -2.79 2.63 22.57
N THR A 83 -1.77 2.74 23.42
CA THR A 83 -1.84 2.32 24.83
C THR A 83 -2.80 3.20 25.64
N ASP A 84 -2.90 4.49 25.32
CA ASP A 84 -3.82 5.43 25.99
C ASP A 84 -5.30 5.07 25.80
N SER A 85 -5.63 4.27 24.78
CA SER A 85 -6.98 3.80 24.51
C SER A 85 -7.22 2.35 24.96
N GLY A 86 -6.29 1.77 25.73
CA GLY A 86 -6.37 0.39 26.24
C GLY A 86 -6.05 -0.69 25.22
N SER A 87 -5.37 -0.35 24.11
CA SER A 87 -4.89 -1.35 23.14
C SER A 87 -3.73 -2.15 23.73
N ASP A 88 -3.61 -3.42 23.34
CA ASP A 88 -2.49 -4.29 23.73
C ASP A 88 -1.16 -3.68 23.25
N GLU A 89 -0.20 -3.51 24.16
CA GLU A 89 1.12 -2.92 23.89
C GLU A 89 1.96 -3.72 22.87
N ARG A 90 1.52 -4.93 22.51
CA ARG A 90 2.15 -5.77 21.49
C ARG A 90 1.56 -5.57 20.10
N ASN A 91 0.44 -4.85 19.98
CA ASN A 91 -0.33 -4.73 18.74
C ASN A 91 0.29 -3.73 17.74
N TYR A 92 1.48 -4.07 17.26
CA TYR A 92 2.06 -3.44 16.08
C TYR A 92 1.42 -4.03 14.83
N HIS A 93 0.90 -3.17 13.96
CA HIS A 93 0.30 -3.59 12.70
C HIS A 93 0.70 -2.64 11.57
N ALA A 94 0.52 -3.08 10.33
CA ALA A 94 0.70 -2.24 9.16
C ALA A 94 -0.55 -2.23 8.29
N HIS A 95 -0.96 -1.03 7.87
CA HIS A 95 -1.89 -0.83 6.78
C HIS A 95 -1.10 -0.83 5.47
N ILE A 96 -1.55 -1.62 4.50
CA ILE A 96 -0.92 -1.73 3.18
C ILE A 96 -2.00 -1.52 2.14
N MET A 97 -1.99 -0.35 1.52
CA MET A 97 -2.89 0.02 0.44
C MET A 97 -2.16 -0.08 -0.89
N PHE A 98 -2.82 -0.54 -1.94
CA PHE A 98 -2.24 -0.55 -3.28
C PHE A 98 -3.24 -0.20 -4.37
N THR A 99 -2.72 0.35 -5.46
CA THR A 99 -3.52 0.87 -6.56
C THR A 99 -4.20 -0.25 -7.35
N THR A 100 -5.40 0.00 -7.87
CA THR A 100 -6.12 -0.99 -8.70
C THR A 100 -5.63 -1.07 -10.15
N ARG A 101 -4.69 -0.19 -10.52
CA ARG A 101 -4.01 -0.13 -11.81
C ARG A 101 -2.52 -0.33 -11.61
N SER A 102 -1.91 -1.08 -12.50
CA SER A 102 -0.45 -1.14 -12.62
C SER A 102 0.09 0.11 -13.32
N ILE A 103 1.40 0.31 -13.23
CA ILE A 103 2.14 1.29 -14.01
C ILE A 103 2.45 0.73 -15.40
N ASN A 104 2.30 1.56 -16.44
CA ASN A 104 2.63 1.25 -17.83
C ASN A 104 4.09 1.58 -18.14
N GLU A 105 4.57 1.30 -19.36
CA GLU A 105 5.95 1.59 -19.78
C GLU A 105 6.33 3.08 -19.72
N HIS A 106 5.36 3.99 -19.71
CA HIS A 106 5.59 5.44 -19.63
C HIS A 106 5.66 5.95 -18.19
N GLY A 107 5.46 5.09 -17.19
CA GLY A 107 5.50 5.48 -15.78
C GLY A 107 4.17 5.99 -15.22
N ASP A 108 3.09 5.88 -15.98
CA ASP A 108 1.74 6.31 -15.62
C ASP A 108 0.79 5.12 -15.35
N PHE A 109 -0.39 5.39 -14.80
CA PHE A 109 -1.41 4.36 -14.63
C PHE A 109 -1.83 3.73 -15.96
N SER A 110 -1.86 2.41 -15.98
CA SER A 110 -2.40 1.63 -17.09
C SER A 110 -3.90 1.93 -17.31
N ALA A 111 -4.32 1.91 -18.58
CA ALA A 111 -5.70 2.20 -18.96
C ALA A 111 -6.72 1.17 -18.45
N LYS A 112 -6.28 -0.06 -18.15
CA LYS A 112 -7.12 -1.14 -17.64
C LYS A 112 -6.72 -1.46 -16.20
N LYS A 113 -7.72 -1.73 -15.35
CA LYS A 113 -7.48 -2.30 -14.02
C LYS A 113 -6.90 -3.69 -14.12
N TYR A 114 -6.11 -4.05 -13.11
CA TYR A 114 -5.68 -5.43 -12.93
C TYR A 114 -6.90 -6.28 -12.53
N ARG A 115 -7.32 -7.20 -13.40
CA ARG A 115 -8.62 -7.90 -13.27
C ARG A 115 -8.65 -8.96 -12.18
N ASP A 116 -7.50 -9.47 -11.74
CA ASP A 116 -7.46 -10.45 -10.65
C ASP A 116 -7.83 -9.79 -9.30
N PHE A 117 -7.67 -8.46 -9.20
CA PHE A 117 -8.22 -7.64 -8.12
C PHE A 117 -9.69 -7.27 -8.31
N SER A 118 -10.42 -7.87 -9.25
CA SER A 118 -11.85 -7.61 -9.46
C SER A 118 -12.73 -8.81 -9.12
N ARG A 119 -12.14 -9.97 -8.80
CA ARG A 119 -12.85 -11.18 -8.43
C ARG A 119 -12.49 -11.56 -7.00
N ASP A 120 -13.21 -11.00 -6.04
CA ASP A 120 -13.37 -11.68 -4.76
C ASP A 120 -14.25 -12.90 -5.03
N ASN A 121 -13.62 -14.06 -5.22
CA ASN A 121 -14.31 -15.35 -5.07
C ASN A 121 -14.14 -15.84 -3.63
N GLY A 122 -14.36 -14.95 -2.66
CA GLY A 122 -14.48 -15.33 -1.25
C GLY A 122 -15.63 -16.33 -1.09
#